data_AF-A0A945JKB6-F1
#
_entry.id   AF-A0A945JKB6-F1
#
_cell.length_a   1.000
_cell.length_b   1.000
_cell.length_c   1.000
_cell.angle_alpha   90.00
_cell.angle_beta   90.00
_cell.angle_gamma   90.00
#
_symmetry.space_group_name_H-M   'P 1'
#
loop_
_entity.id
_entity.type
_entity.pdbx_description
1 polymer ?
#
loop_
_entity_poly.entity_id
_entity_poly.type
_entity_poly.pdbx_seq_one_letter_code
_entity_poly.pdbx_strand_id
1 'polypeptide(L)' 'MNPPDSVNLSVDNGIAHLTLNRPERHNAFDDHMISVLDDRLREIADRGDVRAVILAAEGK' A
#
# COMPACT_ATOMS: atom_id res chain seq x y z
N MET A 1 7.09 -18.36 -3.27
CA MET A 1 6.60 -17.79 -2.00
C MET A 1 6.81 -16.29 -2.11
N ASN A 2 5.75 -15.50 -2.27
CA ASN A 2 5.89 -14.04 -2.16
C ASN A 2 6.23 -13.72 -0.69
N PRO A 3 7.23 -12.87 -0.41
CA PRO A 3 7.45 -12.39 0.94
C PRO A 3 6.18 -11.69 1.45
N PRO A 4 5.95 -11.66 2.77
CA PRO A 4 4.76 -11.04 3.34
C PRO A 4 4.61 -9.62 2.79
N ASP A 5 3.45 -9.35 2.18
CA ASP A 5 3.10 -8.07 1.58
C ASP A 5 3.48 -6.94 2.54
N SER A 6 4.48 -6.16 2.15
CA SER A 6 5.03 -5.05 2.93
C SER A 6 4.09 -3.82 2.95
N VAL A 7 2.92 -3.97 2.32
CA VAL A 7 1.90 -2.96 2.12
C VAL A 7 0.54 -3.62 2.31
N ASN A 8 -0.21 -3.18 3.31
CA ASN A 8 -1.58 -3.63 3.54
C ASN A 8 -2.56 -2.73 2.76
N LEU A 9 -3.56 -3.32 2.11
CA LEU A 9 -4.62 -2.61 1.41
C LEU A 9 -5.97 -3.00 2.01
N SER A 10 -6.72 -2.02 2.50
CA SER A 10 -8.14 -2.16 2.84
C SER A 10 -8.97 -1.09 2.15
N VAL A 11 -10.23 -1.38 1.82
CA VAL A 11 -11.15 -0.41 1.21
C VAL A 11 -12.41 -0.33 2.07
N ASP A 12 -12.72 0.86 2.56
CA ASP A 12 -13.92 1.13 3.35
C ASP A 12 -14.58 2.44 2.88
N ASN A 13 -15.89 2.43 2.66
CA ASN A 13 -16.66 3.60 2.23
C ASN A 13 -16.08 4.36 1.02
N GLY A 14 -15.47 3.63 0.08
CA GLY A 14 -14.81 4.19 -1.11
C GLY A 14 -13.46 4.87 -0.82
N ILE A 15 -12.86 4.61 0.34
CA ILE A 15 -11.52 5.06 0.70
C ILE A 15 -10.62 3.84 0.75
N ALA A 16 -9.56 3.84 -0.06
CA ALA A 16 -8.52 2.83 -0.01
C ALA A 16 -7.44 3.24 0.99
N HIS A 17 -7.18 2.41 1.98
CA HIS A 17 -6.12 2.57 2.96
C HIS A 17 -4.94 1.69 2.54
N LEU A 18 -3.84 2.32 2.12
CA LEU A 18 -2.55 1.68 1.93
C LEU A 18 -1.68 1.93 3.15
N THR A 19 -1.23 0.87 3.82
CA THR A 19 -0.35 0.99 4.99
C THR A 19 0.97 0.27 4.75
N LEU A 20 2.07 1.01 4.71
CA LEU A 20 3.43 0.46 4.66
C LEU A 20 3.75 -0.22 5.99
N ASN A 21 4.12 -1.49 5.98
CA ASN A 21 4.44 -2.28 7.16
C ASN A 21 5.86 -2.85 7.07
N ARG A 22 6.86 -1.96 6.91
CA ARG A 22 8.31 -2.29 6.93
C ARG A 22 9.07 -1.46 7.97
N PRO A 23 8.70 -1.55 9.25
CA PRO A 23 9.36 -0.78 10.31
C PRO A 23 10.85 -1.16 10.45
N GLU A 24 11.24 -2.43 10.23
CA GLU A 24 12.64 -2.86 10.34
C GLU A 24 13.60 -2.23 9.32
N ARG A 25 13.07 -1.65 8.24
CA ARG A 25 13.85 -0.91 7.23
C ARG A 25 13.52 0.58 7.21
N HIS A 26 12.93 1.12 8.27
CA HIS A 26 12.45 2.51 8.32
C HIS A 26 11.49 2.87 7.16
N ASN A 27 10.70 1.91 6.68
CA ASN A 27 9.88 2.07 5.48
C ASN A 27 10.69 2.59 4.28
N ALA A 28 11.94 2.14 4.13
CA ALA A 28 12.78 2.49 3.00
C ALA A 28 12.02 2.29 1.68
N PHE A 29 11.82 3.39 0.96
CA PHE A 29 11.31 3.43 -0.40
C PHE A 29 12.37 2.88 -1.35
N ASP A 30 12.63 1.57 -1.27
CA ASP A 30 13.48 0.84 -2.20
C ASP A 30 12.69 0.47 -3.46
N ASP A 31 13.38 0.08 -4.53
CA ASP A 31 12.77 -0.28 -5.83
C ASP A 31 11.69 -1.36 -5.68
N HIS A 32 11.86 -2.26 -4.71
CA HIS A 32 10.87 -3.28 -4.42
C HIS A 32 9.60 -2.70 -3.77
N MET A 33 9.73 -1.80 -2.80
CA MET A 33 8.60 -1.09 -2.21
C MET A 33 7.84 -0.26 -3.25
N ILE A 34 8.57 0.43 -4.14
CA ILE A 34 7.98 1.21 -5.22
C ILE A 34 7.17 0.31 -6.16
N SER A 35 7.73 -0.85 -6.56
CA SER A 35 7.03 -1.82 -7.40
C SER A 35 5.74 -2.33 -6.75
N VAL A 36 5.79 -2.69 -5.47
CA VAL A 36 4.61 -3.16 -4.73
C VAL A 36 3.56 -2.05 -4.60
N LEU A 37 3.98 -0.81 -4.36
CA LEU A 37 3.07 0.33 -4.30
C LEU A 37 2.39 0.57 -5.66
N ASP A 38 3.14 0.52 -6.76
CA ASP A 38 2.61 0.69 -8.11
C ASP A 38 1.55 -0.37 -8.43
N ASP A 39 1.82 -1.64 -8.11
CA ASP A 39 0.86 -2.74 -8.31
C ASP A 39 -0.43 -2.51 -7.51
N ARG A 40 -0.34 -2.08 -6.24
CA ARG A 40 -1.51 -1.80 -5.40
C ARG A 40 -2.28 -0.55 -5.85
N LEU A 41 -1.59 0.47 -6.32
CA LEU A 41 -2.23 1.68 -6.85
C LEU A 41 -2.96 1.39 -8.16
N ARG A 42 -2.42 0.51 -9.02
CA ARG A 42 -3.13 0.02 -10.22
C ARG A 42 -4.38 -0.77 -9.85
N GLU A 43 -4.28 -1.66 -8.87
CA GLU A 43 -5.45 -2.39 -8.34
C GLU A 43 -6.55 -1.43 -7.87
N ILE A 44 -6.18 -0.33 -7.22
CA ILE A 44 -7.12 0.72 -6.81
C ILE A 44 -7.66 1.53 -7.98
N ALA A 45 -6.83 1.85 -8.97
CA ALA A 45 -7.25 2.63 -10.14
C ALA A 45 -8.32 1.89 -10.95
N ASP A 46 -8.27 0.56 -10.99
CA ASP A 46 -9.26 -0.28 -11.66
C ASP A 46 -10.56 -0.45 -10.84
N ARG A 47 -10.58 0.01 -9.59
CA ARG A 47 -11.72 -0.07 -8.68
C ARG A 47 -12.61 1.18 -8.77
N GLY A 48 -13.71 1.04 -9.49
CA GLY A 48 -14.72 2.11 -9.63
C GLY A 48 -15.44 2.52 -8.33
N ASP A 49 -15.30 1.74 -7.26
CA ASP A 49 -15.82 2.04 -5.92
C ASP A 49 -14.90 2.96 -5.10
N VAL A 50 -13.62 3.09 -5.46
CA VAL A 50 -12.65 3.91 -4.73
C VAL A 50 -12.66 5.35 -5.24
N ARG A 51 -12.72 6.29 -4.30
CA ARG A 51 -12.77 7.75 -4.53
C ARG A 51 -11.60 8.50 -3.93
N ALA A 52 -10.93 7.91 -2.95
CA ALA A 52 -9.77 8.49 -2.29
C ALA A 52 -8.80 7.39 -1.84
N VAL A 53 -7.52 7.74 -1.75
CA VAL A 53 -6.46 6.85 -1.24
C VAL A 53 -5.77 7.53 -0.07
N ILE A 54 -5.64 6.81 1.04
CA ILE A 54 -4.85 7.19 2.21
C ILE A 54 -3.61 6.32 2.22
N LEU A 55 -2.44 6.94 2.10
CA LEU A 55 -1.15 6.28 2.28
C LEU A 55 -0.64 6.56 3.69
N ALA A 56 -0.50 5.51 4.49
CA ALA A 56 0.03 5.52 5.84
C ALA A 56 1.28 4.63 5.93
N ALA A 57 2.06 4.81 6.98
CA ALA A 57 3.20 3.97 7.28
C ALA A 57 3.18 3.60 8.77
N GLU A 58 3.36 2.31 9.08
CA GLU A 58 3.54 1.82 10.45
C GLU A 58 4.99 2.06 10.88
N GLY A 59 5.16 2.59 12.10
CA GLY A 59 6.46 2.99 12.64
C GLY A 59 6.49 4.45 13.10
N LYS A 60 7.36 4.76 14.06
CA LYS A 60 7.53 6.11 14.64
C LYS A 60 8.59 6.92 13.89
#